data_AF-A0A0A2CFA3-F1
#
_entry.id   AF-A0A0A2CFA3-F1
#
_cell.length_a   1.000
_cell.length_b   1.000
_cell.length_c   1.000
_cell.angle_alpha   90.00
_cell.angle_beta   90.00
_cell.angle_gamma   90.00
#
_symmetry.space_group_name_H-M   'P 1'
#
loop_
_entity.id
_entity.type
_entity.pdbx_description
1 polymer ?
#
loop_
_entity_poly.entity_id
_entity_poly.type
_entity_poly.pdbx_seq_one_letter_code
_entity_poly.pdbx_strand_id
1 'polypeptide(L)' 'MASIVAYTSWFFADGLGHVDSLVVQSNDAPPNVGTTLFTDLSMPILVMILLWLSCEEGTRLKS' A
#
# COMPACT_ATOMS: atom_id res chain seq x y z
N MET A 1 13.84 2.92 7.64
CA MET A 1 13.63 2.15 6.39
C MET A 1 13.04 0.77 6.64
N ALA A 2 13.61 -0.04 7.55
CA ALA A 2 13.05 -1.37 7.85
C ALA A 2 11.56 -1.38 8.25
N SER A 3 11.12 -0.41 9.08
CA SER A 3 9.71 -0.25 9.45
C SER A 3 8.79 0.08 8.28
N ILE A 4 9.26 0.90 7.34
CA ILE A 4 8.49 1.31 6.17
C ILE A 4 8.36 0.14 5.19
N VAL A 5 9.44 -0.60 4.97
CA VAL A 5 9.43 -1.82 4.14
C VAL A 5 8.48 -2.87 4.74
N ALA A 6 8.50 -3.08 6.05
CA ALA A 6 7.58 -4.00 6.71
C ALA A 6 6.12 -3.55 6.56
N TYR A 7 5.84 -2.26 6.76
CA TYR A 7 4.50 -1.69 6.62
C TYR A 7 3.96 -1.78 5.18
N THR A 8 4.75 -1.39 4.18
CA THR A 8 4.34 -1.46 2.77
C THR A 8 4.16 -2.89 2.29
N SER A 9 5.02 -3.82 2.75
CA SER A 9 4.91 -5.24 2.40
C SER A 9 3.65 -5.88 3.00
N TRP A 10 3.29 -5.51 4.23
CA TRP A 10 2.08 -6.00 4.88
C TRP A 10 0.82 -5.57 4.13
N PHE A 11 0.67 -4.27 3.87
CA PHE A 11 -0.49 -3.74 3.15
C PHE A 11 -0.59 -4.30 1.73
N PHE A 12 0.54 -4.44 1.03
CA PHE A 12 0.55 -5.05 -0.30
C PHE A 12 0.12 -6.53 -0.29
N ALA A 13 0.58 -7.30 0.69
CA ALA A 13 0.19 -8.70 0.85
C ALA A 13 -1.30 -8.86 1.20
N ASP A 14 -1.83 -7.98 2.05
CA ASP A 14 -3.26 -7.94 2.41
C ASP A 14 -4.13 -7.63 1.18
N GLY A 15 -3.70 -6.67 0.36
CA GLY A 15 -4.35 -6.33 -0.90
C GLY A 15 -4.38 -7.51 -1.90
N LEU A 16 -3.29 -8.27 -2.02
CA LEU A 16 -3.27 -9.49 -2.84
C LEU A 16 -4.23 -10.56 -2.31
N GLY A 17 -4.33 -10.73 -0.99
CA GLY A 17 -5.28 -11.65 -0.36
C GLY A 17 -6.74 -11.26 -0.63
N HIS A 18 -7.04 -9.96 -0.59
CA HIS A 18 -8.36 -9.45 -0.95
C HIS A 18 -8.66 -9.59 -2.45
N VAL A 19 -7.69 -9.38 -3.35
CA VAL A 19 -7.85 -9.67 -4.80
C VAL A 19 -8.13 -11.15 -5.05
N ASP A 20 -7.40 -12.06 -4.39
CA ASP A 20 -7.63 -13.50 -4.52
C ASP A 20 -9.04 -13.90 -4.02
N SER A 21 -9.47 -13.36 -2.88
CA SER A 21 -10.82 -13.58 -2.37
C SER A 21 -11.91 -13.06 -3.32
N LEU A 22 -11.67 -11.93 -3.98
CA LEU A 22 -12.55 -11.37 -5.01
C LEU A 22 -12.62 -12.23 -6.27
N VAL A 23 -11.46 -12.53 -6.85
CA VAL A 23 -11.35 -13.11 -8.20
C VAL A 23 -11.53 -14.63 -8.17
N VAL A 24 -10.97 -15.30 -7.18
CA VAL A 24 -10.95 -16.76 -7.09
C VAL A 24 -12.14 -17.28 -6.30
N GLN A 25 -12.53 -16.59 -5.21
CA GLN A 25 -13.61 -17.05 -4.33
C GLN A 25 -14.97 -16.41 -4.67
N SER A 26 -15.01 -15.47 -5.64
CA SER A 26 -16.21 -14.70 -6.01
C SER A 26 -16.92 -14.10 -4.79
N ASN A 27 -16.15 -13.73 -3.77
CA ASN A 27 -16.66 -13.27 -2.49
C ASN A 27 -16.74 -11.74 -2.50
N ASP A 28 -17.85 -11.24 -3.05
CA ASP A 28 -18.13 -9.81 -3.16
C ASP A 28 -18.56 -9.15 -1.83
N ALA A 29 -18.20 -9.76 -0.69
CA ALA A 29 -18.54 -9.21 0.61
C ALA A 29 -17.93 -7.79 0.77
N PRO A 30 -18.68 -6.81 1.30
CA PRO A 30 -18.21 -5.44 1.50
C PRO A 30 -16.85 -5.26 2.20
N PRO A 31 -16.39 -6.13 3.12
CA PRO A 31 -15.05 -5.99 3.69
C PRO A 31 -13.91 -6.37 2.73
N ASN A 32 -14.18 -7.19 1.71
CA ASN A 32 -13.17 -7.72 0.77
C ASN A 32 -13.10 -6.89 -0.53
N VAL A 33 -14.14 -6.09 -0.79
CA VAL A 33 -14.30 -5.27 -2.00
C VAL A 33 -14.44 -3.80 -1.63
N GLY A 34 -13.93 -2.90 -2.48
CA GLY A 34 -14.13 -1.47 -2.32
C GLY A 34 -13.04 -0.83 -1.47
N THR A 35 -13.42 -0.14 -0.39
CA THR A 35 -12.52 0.76 0.34
C THR A 35 -11.32 0.04 0.97
N THR A 36 -11.50 -1.19 1.47
CA THR A 36 -10.41 -1.98 2.07
C THR A 36 -9.36 -2.34 1.00
N LEU A 37 -9.78 -3.02 -0.07
CA LEU A 37 -8.93 -3.36 -1.22
C LEU A 37 -8.22 -2.12 -1.80
N PHE A 38 -8.94 -1.00 -1.95
CA PHE A 38 -8.38 0.24 -2.43
C PHE A 38 -7.29 0.77 -1.49
N THR A 39 -7.52 0.72 -0.18
CA THR A 39 -6.56 1.17 0.83
C THR A 39 -5.31 0.29 0.83
N ASP A 40 -5.48 -1.04 0.75
CA ASP A 40 -4.37 -2.00 0.75
C ASP A 40 -3.41 -1.80 -0.43
N LEU A 41 -3.95 -1.43 -1.58
CA LEU A 41 -3.16 -1.17 -2.79
C LEU A 41 -2.67 0.28 -2.90
N SER A 42 -3.43 1.26 -2.41
CA SER A 42 -3.06 2.68 -2.53
C SER A 42 -2.10 3.16 -1.44
N MET A 43 -2.19 2.64 -0.21
CA MET A 43 -1.29 2.97 0.90
C MET A 43 0.20 2.72 0.58
N PRO A 44 0.61 1.57 0.01
CA PRO A 44 2.03 1.37 -0.34
C PRO A 44 2.52 2.35 -1.42
N ILE A 45 1.66 2.73 -2.38
CA ILE A 45 1.99 3.74 -3.41
C ILE A 45 2.15 5.12 -2.76
N LEU A 46 1.22 5.51 -1.89
CA LEU A 46 1.27 6.78 -1.18
C LEU A 46 2.52 6.89 -0.29
N VAL A 47 2.88 5.83 0.42
CA VAL A 47 4.11 5.78 1.22
C VAL A 47 5.36 5.93 0.35
N MET A 48 5.40 5.31 -0.84
CA MET A 48 6.49 5.50 -1.80
C MET A 48 6.60 6.94 -2.30
N ILE A 49 5.47 7.60 -2.58
CA ILE A 49 5.44 9.02 -2.98
C ILE A 49 5.96 9.91 -1.85
N LEU A 50 5.48 9.69 -0.61
CA LEU A 50 5.93 10.46 0.55
C LEU A 50 7.43 10.27 0.83
N LEU A 51 7.93 9.04 0.68
CA LEU A 51 9.36 8.75 0.80
C LEU A 51 10.18 9.47 -0.27
N TRP A 52 9.70 9.46 -1.52
CA TRP A 52 10.36 10.17 -2.61
C TRP A 52 10.41 11.67 -2.31
N LEU A 53 9.28 12.30 -2.00
CA LEU A 53 9.24 13.73 -1.65
C LEU A 53 10.14 14.06 -0.46
N SER A 54 10.17 13.19 0.56
CA SER A 54 11.04 13.37 1.73
C SER A 54 12.53 13.26 1.37
N CYS A 55 12.89 12.35 0.47
CA CYS A 55 14.25 12.25 -0.05
C CYS A 55 14.63 13.49 -0.85
N GLU A 56 13.75 13.97 -1.73
CA GLU A 56 14.00 15.16 -2.56
C GLU A 56 14.22 16.41 -1.71
N GLU A 57 13.34 16.67 -0.74
CA GLU A 57 13.47 17.80 0.20
C GLU A 57 14.73 17.66 1.07
N GLY A 58 15.05 16.44 1.53
CA GLY A 58 16.26 16.17 2.31
C GLY A 58 17.56 16.35 1.51
N THR A 59 17.52 16.17 0.19
CA THR A 59 18.65 16.43 -0.71
C THR A 59 18.80 17.92 -0.99
N ARG A 60 17.66 18.62 -1.17
CA ARG A 60 17.60 20.06 -1.40
C ARG A 60 18.10 20.88 -0.21
N LEU A 61 17.79 20.49 1.02
CA LEU A 61 18.26 21.18 2.25
C LEU A 61 19.75 20.97 2.56
N LYS A 62 20.41 20.02 1.90
CA LYS A 62 21.85 19.74 2.05
C LYS A 62 22.73 20.42 0.99
N SER A 63 22.12 21.06 -0.02
CA SER A 63 22.80 21.84 -1.07
C SER A 63 22.91 23.31 -0.71
#